data_AF-A0A7K5P1M9-F1
#
_entry.id   AF-A0A7K5P1M9-F1
#
_cell.length_a   1.000
_cell.length_b   1.000
_cell.length_c   1.000
_cell.angle_alpha   90.00
_cell.angle_beta   90.00
_cell.angle_gamma   90.00
#
_symmetry.space_group_name_H-M   'P 1'
#
loop_
_entity.id
_entity.type
_entity.pdbx_description
1 polymer ?
#
loop_
_entity_poly.entity_id
_entity_poly.type
_entity_poly.pdbx_seq_one_letter_code
_entity_poly.pdbx_strand_id
1 'polypeptide(L)'
;KGNYSVIGVPRADLWWCCGGKTLRSVLPANWKGPCGMVQLAIPFTLAFEKGTGTLISGNRVKRSLGVSFDERIYRDPIGVPSGVPDEHKGRNRIGAGFESVFFWWVTINKNVDWINYIYCNQQRFINYTRDAFKGIAEQLDATSRVVWENRIALDMILAEKGGVCVMLGNWCCTFIPNNPAPDDTITKALQGLTTLADELAENSGIDTSLTGWLDSWFGKWKGRVVSILTSLIMVAGMLVAVGCCIIPCVRGLVQ
;
A
#
# COMPACT_ATOMS: atom_id res chain seq x y z
N LYS A 1 -12.48 -23.32 -44.06
CA LYS A 1 -13.82 -22.72 -44.29
C LYS A 1 -14.87 -23.71 -43.80
N GLY A 2 -15.37 -23.54 -42.57
CA GLY A 2 -16.43 -24.39 -42.02
C GLY A 2 -17.81 -23.93 -42.52
N ASN A 3 -18.70 -24.87 -42.81
CA ASN A 3 -20.08 -24.58 -43.17
C ASN A 3 -20.90 -24.36 -41.88
N TYR A 4 -20.97 -23.11 -41.40
CA TYR A 4 -21.62 -22.76 -40.14
C TYR A 4 -23.15 -22.57 -40.25
N SER A 5 -23.75 -22.92 -41.39
CA SER A 5 -25.20 -22.83 -41.62
C SER A 5 -26.03 -23.82 -40.79
N VAL A 6 -25.39 -24.80 -40.13
CA VAL A 6 -26.03 -25.90 -39.38
C VAL A 6 -26.00 -25.66 -37.86
N ILE A 7 -25.63 -24.47 -37.39
CA ILE A 7 -25.64 -24.14 -35.96
C ILE A 7 -27.09 -23.98 -35.50
N GLY A 8 -27.67 -25.06 -34.96
CA GLY A 8 -29.02 -25.09 -34.39
C GLY A 8 -29.11 -24.66 -32.91
N VAL A 9 -27.98 -24.41 -32.25
CA VAL A 9 -27.93 -24.04 -30.83
C VAL A 9 -27.46 -22.59 -30.69
N PRO A 10 -28.26 -21.70 -30.05
CA PRO A 10 -27.86 -20.32 -29.84
C PRO A 10 -26.66 -20.25 -28.90
N ARG A 11 -25.61 -19.52 -29.29
CA ARG A 11 -24.48 -19.17 -28.42
C ARG A 11 -24.64 -17.72 -27.96
N ALA A 12 -24.27 -17.45 -26.71
CA ALA A 12 -24.22 -16.09 -26.20
C ALA A 12 -23.32 -15.23 -27.11
N ASP A 13 -23.75 -13.99 -27.35
CA ASP A 13 -23.05 -12.94 -28.11
C ASP A 13 -22.92 -13.10 -29.62
N LEU A 14 -23.34 -14.22 -30.23
CA LEU A 14 -23.30 -14.44 -31.67
C LEU A 14 -24.68 -14.40 -32.32
N TRP A 15 -24.84 -13.56 -33.35
CA TRP A 15 -26.11 -13.33 -34.03
C TRP A 15 -25.96 -13.36 -35.55
N TRP A 16 -27.00 -13.79 -36.26
CA TRP A 16 -27.11 -13.67 -37.71
C TRP A 16 -27.73 -12.33 -38.07
N CYS A 17 -27.00 -11.51 -38.83
CA CYS A 17 -27.51 -10.28 -39.44
C CYS A 17 -27.90 -10.58 -40.89
N CYS A 18 -29.21 -10.51 -41.16
CA CYS A 18 -29.80 -10.82 -42.46
C CYS A 18 -30.68 -9.65 -42.88
N GLY A 19 -30.47 -9.09 -44.08
CA GLY A 19 -31.36 -8.10 -44.72
C GLY A 19 -31.92 -7.00 -43.80
N GLY A 20 -31.20 -5.88 -43.67
CA GLY A 20 -31.78 -4.61 -43.20
C GLY A 20 -32.16 -4.52 -41.72
N LYS A 21 -31.21 -4.84 -40.81
CA LYS A 21 -31.26 -4.61 -39.34
C LYS A 21 -31.99 -5.66 -38.49
N THR A 22 -32.40 -6.81 -39.03
CA THR A 22 -32.91 -7.89 -38.18
C THR A 22 -31.78 -8.82 -37.74
N LEU A 23 -31.65 -8.99 -36.42
CA LEU A 23 -30.73 -9.92 -35.78
C LEU A 23 -31.50 -11.17 -35.36
N ARG A 24 -30.96 -12.35 -35.68
CA ARG A 24 -31.56 -13.64 -35.34
C ARG A 24 -30.54 -14.52 -34.63
N SER A 25 -30.95 -15.19 -33.56
CA SER A 25 -30.10 -16.14 -32.83
C SER A 25 -29.85 -17.43 -33.62
N VAL A 26 -30.77 -17.80 -34.52
CA VAL A 26 -30.69 -18.97 -35.41
C VAL A 26 -31.16 -18.62 -36.81
N LEU A 27 -30.49 -19.14 -37.83
CA LEU A 27 -30.89 -18.96 -39.23
C LEU A 27 -31.93 -20.03 -39.63
N PRO A 28 -33.11 -19.67 -40.16
CA PRO A 28 -34.08 -20.64 -40.65
C PRO A 28 -33.52 -21.45 -41.81
N ALA A 29 -33.81 -22.76 -41.85
CA ALA A 29 -33.29 -23.68 -42.88
C ALA A 29 -33.65 -23.27 -44.33
N ASN A 30 -34.73 -22.52 -44.52
CA ASN A 30 -35.22 -22.07 -45.82
C ASN A 30 -34.81 -20.63 -46.19
N TRP A 31 -33.86 -20.03 -45.46
CA TRP A 31 -33.45 -18.65 -45.69
C TRP A 31 -32.73 -18.49 -47.04
N LYS A 32 -33.15 -17.50 -47.83
CA LYS A 32 -32.53 -17.12 -49.11
C LYS A 32 -32.20 -15.63 -49.08
N GLY A 33 -30.91 -15.32 -49.03
CA GLY A 33 -30.39 -13.95 -49.01
C GLY A 33 -29.01 -13.85 -48.34
N PRO A 34 -28.28 -12.73 -48.51
CA PRO A 34 -26.99 -12.54 -47.85
C PRO A 34 -27.16 -12.38 -46.34
N CYS A 35 -26.46 -13.21 -45.56
CA CYS A 35 -26.36 -13.11 -44.11
C CYS A 35 -24.91 -13.22 -43.66
N GLY A 36 -24.57 -12.50 -42.60
CA GLY A 36 -23.29 -12.62 -41.91
C GLY A 36 -23.50 -12.87 -40.41
N MET A 37 -22.61 -13.64 -39.79
CA MET A 37 -22.54 -13.68 -38.33
C MET A 37 -21.90 -12.38 -37.82
N VAL A 38 -22.51 -11.80 -36.79
CA VAL A 38 -22.03 -10.61 -36.09
C VAL A 38 -21.97 -10.90 -34.61
N GLN A 39 -20.93 -10.39 -33.95
CA GLN A 39 -20.83 -10.42 -32.49
C GLN A 39 -21.40 -9.12 -31.94
N LEU A 40 -22.42 -9.21 -31.10
CA LEU A 40 -22.92 -8.04 -30.39
C LEU A 40 -22.00 -7.78 -29.20
N ALA A 41 -21.24 -6.68 -29.25
CA ALA A 41 -20.52 -6.20 -28.08
C ALA A 41 -21.55 -5.74 -27.06
N ILE A 42 -21.68 -6.45 -25.93
CA ILE A 42 -22.46 -5.97 -24.79
C ILE A 42 -21.73 -4.73 -24.25
N PRO A 43 -22.33 -3.52 -24.31
CA PRO A 43 -21.73 -2.38 -23.67
C PRO A 43 -21.93 -2.53 -22.16
N PHE A 44 -20.94 -3.09 -21.46
CA PHE A 44 -20.89 -2.94 -20.01
C PHE A 44 -20.21 -1.60 -19.72
N THR A 45 -21.01 -0.61 -19.33
CA THR A 45 -20.50 0.66 -18.80
C THR A 45 -20.12 0.44 -17.35
N LEU A 46 -18.82 0.34 -17.07
CA LEU A 46 -18.31 0.46 -15.70
C LEU A 46 -18.42 1.94 -15.29
N ALA A 47 -19.48 2.27 -14.55
CA ALA A 47 -19.61 3.59 -13.94
C ALA A 47 -18.63 3.68 -12.77
N PHE A 48 -17.48 4.31 -13.01
CA PHE A 48 -16.64 4.81 -11.93
C PHE A 48 -17.16 6.19 -11.54
N GLU A 49 -17.61 6.34 -10.30
CA GLU A 49 -17.99 7.63 -9.72
C GLU A 49 -16.74 8.51 -9.68
N LYS A 50 -16.63 9.39 -10.67
CA LYS A 50 -15.50 10.30 -10.83
C LYS A 50 -15.79 11.52 -9.98
N GLY A 51 -15.20 11.58 -8.78
CA GLY A 51 -15.11 12.79 -7.98
C GLY A 51 -14.64 13.95 -8.86
N THR A 52 -15.33 15.08 -8.73
CA THR A 52 -15.21 16.31 -9.51
C THR A 52 -13.75 16.79 -9.60
N GLY A 53 -13.07 16.43 -10.69
CA GLY A 53 -11.75 16.92 -11.06
C GLY A 53 -11.85 17.81 -12.28
N THR A 54 -11.70 19.11 -12.04
CA THR A 54 -11.72 20.22 -12.98
C THR A 54 -10.85 19.97 -14.22
N LEU A 55 -11.36 20.36 -15.39
CA LEU A 55 -10.70 20.33 -16.69
C LEU A 55 -9.35 21.07 -16.66
N ILE A 56 -8.22 20.35 -16.79
CA ILE A 56 -6.94 20.96 -17.21
C ILE A 56 -6.28 20.09 -18.28
N SER A 57 -5.93 20.79 -19.36
CA SER A 57 -5.28 20.39 -20.59
C SER A 57 -3.92 19.68 -20.38
N GLY A 58 -3.68 18.66 -21.21
CA GLY A 58 -2.36 18.34 -21.77
C GLY A 58 -1.20 18.08 -20.82
N ASN A 59 -1.17 16.90 -20.19
CA ASN A 59 0.07 16.17 -19.94
C ASN A 59 -0.27 14.68 -19.76
N ARG A 60 0.51 13.78 -20.37
CA ARG A 60 0.32 12.32 -20.22
C ARG A 60 0.60 11.95 -18.76
N VAL A 61 -0.44 11.88 -17.94
CA VAL A 61 -0.34 11.36 -16.58
C VAL A 61 -0.27 9.84 -16.66
N LYS A 62 0.80 9.28 -16.09
CA LYS A 62 0.97 7.84 -15.90
C LYS A 62 -0.26 7.33 -15.16
N ARG A 63 -0.94 6.29 -15.68
CA ARG A 63 -2.03 5.60 -14.98
C ARG A 63 -1.43 4.95 -13.73
N SER A 64 -1.48 5.63 -12.58
CA SER A 64 -1.35 4.97 -11.30
C SER A 64 -2.69 4.31 -10.98
N LEU A 65 -2.65 3.09 -10.44
CA LEU A 65 -3.73 2.63 -9.58
C LEU A 65 -3.98 3.75 -8.57
N GLY A 66 -5.22 4.18 -8.37
CA GLY A 66 -5.62 5.29 -7.49
C GLY A 66 -5.28 5.10 -6.00
N VAL A 67 -4.31 4.24 -5.69
CA VAL A 67 -3.60 4.21 -4.42
C VAL A 67 -2.69 5.43 -4.41
N SER A 68 -3.19 6.53 -3.82
CA SER A 68 -2.41 7.73 -3.58
C SER A 68 -1.17 7.36 -2.77
N PHE A 69 0.00 7.37 -3.42
CA PHE A 69 1.26 7.40 -2.69
C PHE A 69 1.31 8.76 -2.01
N ASP A 70 1.02 8.79 -0.71
CA ASP A 70 1.06 9.99 0.13
C ASP A 70 2.23 10.88 -0.30
N GLU A 71 1.92 12.03 -0.86
CA GLU A 71 2.80 12.90 -1.68
C GLU A 71 3.90 13.57 -0.82
N ARG A 72 4.02 13.14 0.44
CA ARG A 72 4.92 13.68 1.45
C ARG A 72 6.35 13.15 1.33
N ILE A 73 6.56 11.99 0.71
CA ILE A 73 7.91 11.43 0.52
C ILE A 73 8.43 11.80 -0.87
N TYR A 74 9.40 12.71 -0.91
CA TYR A 74 10.02 13.19 -2.15
C TYR A 74 11.52 12.85 -2.17
N ARG A 75 12.09 12.81 -3.36
CA ARG A 75 13.55 12.63 -3.52
C ARG A 75 14.21 13.99 -3.48
N ASP A 76 15.08 14.22 -2.51
CA ASP A 76 15.87 15.44 -2.41
C ASP A 76 16.76 15.61 -3.66
N PRO A 77 17.26 16.84 -3.94
CA PRO A 77 18.25 17.11 -4.99
C PRO A 77 19.52 16.24 -4.90
N ILE A 78 19.81 15.69 -3.71
CA ILE A 78 20.96 14.82 -3.42
C ILE A 78 20.64 13.34 -3.75
N GLY A 79 19.43 13.03 -4.21
CA GLY A 79 18.99 11.69 -4.60
C GLY A 79 18.49 10.80 -3.45
N VAL A 80 18.35 11.36 -2.25
CA VAL A 80 17.94 10.65 -1.02
C VAL A 80 16.44 10.86 -0.76
N PRO A 81 15.68 9.83 -0.35
CA PRO A 81 14.28 9.99 0.04
C PRO A 81 14.17 10.79 1.35
N SER A 82 13.44 11.90 1.30
CA SER A 82 13.13 12.77 2.44
C SER A 82 11.62 12.95 2.60
N GLY A 83 11.18 13.31 3.81
CA GLY A 83 9.77 13.53 4.12
C GLY A 83 9.06 12.37 4.83
N VAL A 84 9.79 11.38 5.35
CA VAL A 84 9.24 10.39 6.30
C VAL A 84 8.86 11.12 7.61
N PRO A 85 7.62 11.01 8.11
CA PRO A 85 7.21 11.56 9.40
C PRO A 85 8.06 10.99 10.56
N ASP A 86 8.30 11.80 11.59
CA ASP A 86 9.18 11.41 12.71
C ASP A 86 8.64 10.23 13.52
N GLU A 87 7.32 10.09 13.59
CA GLU A 87 6.62 8.97 14.24
C GLU A 87 6.92 7.61 13.58
N HIS A 88 7.30 7.60 12.29
CA HIS A 88 7.57 6.38 11.52
C HIS A 88 9.07 6.14 11.28
N LYS A 89 9.96 6.91 11.93
CA LYS A 89 11.40 6.71 11.81
C LYS A 89 11.88 5.65 12.80
N GLY A 90 12.75 4.76 12.30
CA GLY A 90 13.45 3.75 13.08
C GLY A 90 14.90 4.13 13.44
N ARG A 91 15.47 5.20 12.83
CA ARG A 91 16.77 5.75 13.24
C ARG A 91 16.84 7.29 13.23
N ASN A 92 17.46 7.87 14.28
CA ASN A 92 17.60 9.32 14.41
C ASN A 92 18.66 9.88 13.45
N ARG A 93 18.25 10.80 12.58
CA ARG A 93 19.16 11.53 11.69
C ARG A 93 20.13 12.42 12.46
N ILE A 94 19.66 13.05 13.55
CA ILE A 94 20.46 13.97 14.35
C ILE A 94 21.51 13.18 15.13
N GLY A 95 21.12 12.13 15.87
CA GLY A 95 22.07 11.28 16.60
C GLY A 95 23.14 10.65 15.70
N ALA A 96 22.74 10.13 14.53
CA ALA A 96 23.68 9.63 13.53
C ALA A 96 24.63 10.71 12.98
N GLY A 97 24.14 11.95 12.86
CA GLY A 97 24.94 13.10 12.47
C GLY A 97 26.03 13.40 13.49
N PHE A 98 25.70 13.43 14.79
CA PHE A 98 26.69 13.63 15.84
C PHE A 98 27.68 12.47 15.94
N GLU A 99 27.23 11.22 15.79
CA GLU A 99 28.14 10.06 15.70
C GLU A 99 29.16 10.21 14.56
N SER A 100 28.73 10.72 13.40
CA SER A 100 29.66 10.96 12.27
C SER A 100 30.62 12.13 12.47
N VAL A 101 30.26 13.13 13.29
CA VAL A 101 31.14 14.27 13.61
C VAL A 101 32.22 13.87 14.61
N PHE A 102 31.88 13.04 15.60
CA PHE A 102 32.85 12.53 16.57
C PHE A 102 33.71 11.38 16.01
N PHE A 103 33.18 10.59 15.07
CA PHE A 103 33.90 9.52 14.38
C PHE A 103 34.01 9.84 12.88
N TRP A 104 35.11 10.51 12.52
CA TRP A 104 35.41 11.06 11.18
C TRP A 104 35.37 10.05 10.00
N TRP A 105 35.21 8.75 10.28
CA TRP A 105 35.28 7.66 9.31
C TRP A 105 33.94 7.12 8.81
N VAL A 106 32.78 7.65 9.21
CA VAL A 106 31.49 6.98 8.94
C VAL A 106 30.48 7.85 8.18
N THR A 107 30.12 7.41 6.96
CA THR A 107 29.08 7.99 6.10
C THR A 107 27.65 7.63 6.58
N ILE A 108 27.33 7.89 7.85
CA ILE A 108 26.12 7.34 8.52
C ILE A 108 24.83 7.97 8.02
N ASN A 109 24.81 9.28 7.77
CA ASN A 109 23.56 10.03 7.57
C ASN A 109 22.77 9.59 6.34
N LYS A 110 23.43 9.28 5.22
CA LYS A 110 22.72 8.81 4.01
C LYS A 110 22.07 7.45 4.24
N ASN A 111 22.75 6.55 4.93
CA ASN A 111 22.23 5.21 5.20
C ASN A 111 21.03 5.25 6.16
N VAL A 112 21.01 6.19 7.10
CA VAL A 112 19.89 6.41 8.04
C VAL A 112 18.60 6.78 7.30
N ASP A 113 18.68 7.73 6.36
CA ASP A 113 17.51 8.19 5.60
C ASP A 113 16.93 7.07 4.71
N TRP A 114 17.80 6.26 4.11
CA TRP A 114 17.38 5.06 3.36
C TRP A 114 16.75 3.97 4.25
N ILE A 115 17.29 3.74 5.44
CA ILE A 115 16.71 2.78 6.39
C ILE A 115 15.31 3.24 6.82
N ASN A 116 15.15 4.51 7.18
CA ASN A 116 13.86 5.09 7.55
C ASN A 116 12.84 4.97 6.42
N TYR A 117 13.28 5.19 5.16
CA TYR A 117 12.43 5.03 4.00
C TYR A 117 11.95 3.58 3.80
N ILE A 118 12.85 2.59 3.88
CA ILE A 118 12.49 1.17 3.76
C ILE A 118 11.53 0.77 4.88
N TYR A 119 11.81 1.20 6.10
CA TYR A 119 11.01 0.88 7.28
C TYR A 119 9.58 1.41 7.18
N CYS A 120 9.42 2.68 6.79
CA CYS A 120 8.11 3.29 6.56
C CYS A 120 7.33 2.59 5.42
N ASN A 121 8.02 2.20 4.33
CA ASN A 121 7.38 1.42 3.26
C ASN A 121 6.92 0.04 3.72
N GLN A 122 7.65 -0.60 4.64
CA GLN A 122 7.25 -1.88 5.21
C GLN A 122 5.99 -1.74 6.07
N GLN A 123 5.94 -0.74 6.96
CA GLN A 123 4.73 -0.43 7.74
C GLN A 123 3.52 -0.18 6.82
N ARG A 124 3.73 0.59 5.75
CA ARG A 124 2.70 0.87 4.76
C ARG A 124 2.22 -0.37 4.02
N PHE A 125 3.15 -1.25 3.63
CA PHE A 125 2.82 -2.51 2.99
C PHE A 125 1.97 -3.40 3.91
N ILE A 126 2.31 -3.47 5.21
CA ILE A 126 1.54 -4.26 6.19
C ILE A 126 0.12 -3.70 6.33
N ASN A 127 -0.04 -2.39 6.42
CA ASN A 127 -1.35 -1.75 6.54
C ASN A 127 -2.26 -2.07 5.32
N TYR A 128 -1.74 -1.91 4.11
CA TYR A 128 -2.49 -2.29 2.89
C TYR A 128 -2.76 -3.79 2.82
N THR A 129 -1.81 -4.61 3.23
CA THR A 129 -1.97 -6.06 3.23
C THR A 129 -3.09 -6.46 4.19
N ARG A 130 -3.17 -5.84 5.37
CA ARG A 130 -4.25 -6.04 6.35
C ARG A 130 -5.62 -5.71 5.76
N ASP A 131 -5.75 -4.56 5.11
CA ASP A 131 -7.01 -4.14 4.46
C ASP A 131 -7.41 -5.09 3.33
N ALA A 132 -6.45 -5.51 2.51
CA ALA A 132 -6.69 -6.47 1.43
C ALA A 132 -7.17 -7.82 1.97
N PHE A 133 -6.52 -8.36 3.00
CA PHE A 133 -6.94 -9.63 3.62
C PHE A 133 -8.30 -9.53 4.29
N LYS A 134 -8.63 -8.38 4.90
CA LYS A 134 -9.96 -8.13 5.45
C LYS A 134 -11.04 -8.17 4.36
N GLY A 135 -10.81 -7.48 3.24
CA GLY A 135 -11.74 -7.51 2.10
C GLY A 135 -11.91 -8.91 1.49
N ILE A 136 -10.83 -9.68 1.39
CA ILE A 136 -10.88 -11.08 0.92
C ILE A 136 -11.69 -11.95 1.89
N ALA A 137 -11.52 -11.76 3.21
CA ALA A 137 -12.27 -12.50 4.23
C ALA A 137 -13.77 -12.25 4.12
N GLU A 138 -14.17 -10.98 3.99
CA GLU A 138 -15.57 -10.57 3.83
C GLU A 138 -16.18 -11.11 2.54
N GLN A 139 -15.44 -11.07 1.43
CA GLN A 139 -15.89 -11.62 0.15
C GLN A 139 -16.03 -13.15 0.20
N LEU A 140 -15.09 -13.84 0.86
CA LEU A 140 -15.12 -15.29 0.97
C LEU A 140 -16.30 -15.77 1.83
N ASP A 141 -16.60 -15.07 2.92
CA ASP A 141 -17.77 -15.36 3.77
C ASP A 141 -19.07 -15.27 2.95
N ALA A 142 -19.28 -14.15 2.26
CA ALA A 142 -20.46 -13.95 1.41
C ALA A 142 -20.56 -15.01 0.28
N THR A 143 -19.43 -15.30 -0.38
CA THR A 143 -19.38 -16.29 -1.46
C THR A 143 -19.67 -17.71 -0.94
N SER A 144 -19.14 -18.07 0.23
CA SER A 144 -19.34 -19.39 0.84
C SER A 144 -20.80 -19.66 1.16
N ARG A 145 -21.53 -18.64 1.62
CA ARG A 145 -22.98 -18.70 1.91
C ARG A 145 -23.79 -18.98 0.65
N VAL A 146 -23.52 -18.23 -0.43
CA VAL A 146 -24.21 -18.44 -1.72
C VAL A 146 -23.91 -19.83 -2.28
N VAL A 147 -22.68 -20.31 -2.15
CA VAL A 147 -22.31 -21.67 -2.59
C VAL A 147 -23.06 -22.73 -1.77
N TRP A 148 -23.23 -22.54 -0.47
CA TRP A 148 -23.97 -23.47 0.38
C TRP A 148 -25.47 -23.50 0.03
N GLU A 149 -26.09 -22.34 -0.19
CA GLU A 149 -27.48 -22.24 -0.65
C GLU A 149 -27.67 -22.92 -2.01
N ASN A 150 -26.78 -22.66 -2.97
CA ASN A 150 -26.80 -23.30 -4.28
C ASN A 150 -26.65 -24.82 -4.18
N ARG A 151 -25.82 -25.31 -3.25
CA ARG A 151 -25.63 -26.74 -3.05
C ARG A 151 -26.92 -27.42 -2.56
N ILE A 152 -27.63 -26.83 -1.60
CA ILE A 152 -28.91 -27.36 -1.12
C ILE A 152 -29.96 -27.38 -2.23
N ALA A 153 -30.06 -26.29 -3.01
CA ALA A 153 -31.01 -26.21 -4.11
C ALA A 153 -30.71 -27.28 -5.18
N LEU A 154 -29.45 -27.47 -5.55
CA LEU A 154 -29.04 -28.50 -6.51
C LEU A 154 -29.25 -29.92 -5.96
N ASP A 155 -28.98 -30.16 -4.68
CA ASP A 155 -29.24 -31.46 -4.04
C ASP A 155 -30.74 -31.78 -3.99
N MET A 156 -31.60 -30.77 -3.79
CA MET A 156 -33.06 -30.95 -3.84
C MET A 156 -33.55 -31.27 -5.26
N ILE A 157 -33.03 -30.58 -6.29
CA ILE A 157 -33.38 -30.85 -7.70
C ILE A 157 -32.87 -32.22 -8.15
N LEU A 158 -31.69 -32.63 -7.68
CA LEU A 158 -31.05 -33.90 -8.04
C LEU A 158 -31.39 -35.04 -7.07
N ALA A 159 -32.37 -34.86 -6.18
CA ALA A 159 -32.72 -35.86 -5.17
C ALA A 159 -33.03 -37.24 -5.78
N GLU A 160 -33.71 -37.30 -6.93
CA GLU A 160 -34.01 -38.55 -7.65
C GLU A 160 -32.74 -39.26 -8.19
N LYS A 161 -31.67 -38.50 -8.46
CA LYS A 161 -30.38 -39.00 -8.94
C LYS A 161 -29.37 -39.22 -7.81
N GLY A 162 -29.79 -39.10 -6.55
CA GLY A 162 -28.92 -39.24 -5.38
C GLY A 162 -28.16 -37.96 -4.99
N GLY A 163 -28.57 -36.79 -5.50
CA GLY A 163 -27.96 -35.49 -5.22
C GLY A 163 -26.73 -35.18 -6.07
N VAL A 164 -26.15 -34.00 -5.84
CA VAL A 164 -24.92 -33.50 -6.49
C VAL A 164 -23.75 -34.44 -6.24
N CYS A 165 -23.72 -35.08 -5.07
CA CYS A 165 -22.60 -35.92 -4.66
C CYS A 165 -22.47 -37.22 -5.45
N VAL A 166 -23.61 -37.88 -5.71
CA VAL A 166 -23.64 -39.12 -6.49
C VAL A 166 -23.34 -38.85 -7.96
N MET A 167 -23.77 -37.70 -8.50
CA MET A 167 -23.47 -37.25 -9.86
C MET A 167 -21.99 -36.92 -10.08
N LEU A 168 -21.35 -36.26 -9.11
CA LEU A 168 -19.93 -35.86 -9.20
C LEU A 168 -18.95 -36.92 -8.71
N GLY A 169 -19.42 -37.94 -7.99
CA GLY A 169 -18.61 -38.99 -7.40
C GLY A 169 -17.51 -38.42 -6.49
N ASN A 170 -16.26 -38.78 -6.76
CA ASN A 170 -15.10 -38.45 -5.92
C ASN A 170 -14.81 -36.94 -5.79
N TRP A 171 -15.36 -36.09 -6.68
CA TRP A 171 -15.14 -34.64 -6.67
C TRP A 171 -16.09 -33.87 -5.73
N CYS A 172 -17.05 -34.56 -5.12
CA CYS A 172 -18.09 -33.97 -4.30
C CYS A 172 -17.61 -33.46 -2.92
N CYS A 173 -16.57 -34.09 -2.35
CA CYS A 173 -16.17 -33.94 -0.95
C CYS A 173 -15.20 -32.77 -0.71
N THR A 174 -15.43 -31.63 -1.36
CA THR A 174 -14.73 -30.39 -0.97
C THR A 174 -15.50 -29.72 0.16
N PHE A 175 -14.85 -29.58 1.31
CA PHE A 175 -15.39 -28.84 2.44
C PHE A 175 -15.54 -27.36 2.05
N ILE A 176 -16.74 -26.80 2.20
CA ILE A 176 -16.98 -25.37 2.04
C ILE A 176 -16.51 -24.72 3.34
N PRO A 177 -15.41 -23.92 3.33
CA PRO A 177 -14.94 -23.28 4.53
C PRO A 177 -16.01 -22.29 5.02
N ASN A 178 -16.43 -22.45 6.27
CA ASN A 178 -17.25 -21.47 6.96
C ASN A 178 -16.30 -20.58 7.75
N ASN A 179 -15.97 -19.41 7.18
CA ASN A 179 -14.93 -18.49 7.65
C ASN A 179 -15.24 -17.57 8.87
N PRO A 180 -16.41 -17.61 9.56
CA PRO A 180 -16.63 -16.80 10.75
C PRO A 180 -16.05 -17.42 12.03
N ALA A 181 -15.27 -18.51 11.97
CA ALA A 181 -14.70 -19.12 13.17
C ALA A 181 -13.41 -18.41 13.60
N PRO A 182 -13.20 -18.18 14.92
CA PRO A 182 -12.02 -17.49 15.43
C PRO A 182 -10.69 -18.23 15.15
N ASP A 183 -10.75 -19.50 14.75
CA ASP A 183 -9.58 -20.35 14.46
C ASP A 183 -9.20 -20.45 12.97
N ASP A 184 -9.90 -19.72 12.10
CA ASP A 184 -9.69 -19.79 10.66
C ASP A 184 -8.31 -19.26 10.23
N THR A 185 -7.78 -19.82 9.14
CA THR A 185 -6.46 -19.46 8.61
C THR A 185 -6.33 -17.99 8.24
N ILE A 186 -7.44 -17.37 7.81
CA ILE A 186 -7.48 -15.95 7.43
C ILE A 186 -7.47 -15.04 8.67
N THR A 187 -8.18 -15.39 9.74
CA THR A 187 -8.18 -14.61 10.99
C THR A 187 -6.82 -14.69 11.68
N LYS A 188 -6.16 -15.85 11.66
CA LYS A 188 -4.77 -16.01 12.14
C LYS A 188 -3.79 -15.18 11.35
N ALA A 189 -3.92 -15.14 10.01
CA ALA A 189 -3.08 -14.28 9.17
C ALA A 189 -3.32 -12.78 9.46
N LEU A 190 -4.58 -12.36 9.62
CA LEU A 190 -4.93 -10.99 10.03
C LEU A 190 -4.37 -10.64 11.41
N GLN A 191 -4.46 -11.55 12.38
CA GLN A 191 -3.88 -11.37 13.71
C GLN A 191 -2.35 -11.27 13.64
N GLY A 192 -1.70 -12.11 12.83
CA GLY A 192 -0.26 -12.02 12.56
C GLY A 192 0.16 -10.69 11.94
N LEU A 193 -0.63 -10.16 11.00
CA LEU A 193 -0.38 -8.84 10.40
C LEU A 193 -0.61 -7.71 11.40
N THR A 194 -1.60 -7.84 12.29
CA THR A 194 -1.91 -6.83 13.30
C THR A 194 -0.81 -6.77 14.36
N THR A 195 -0.40 -7.94 14.88
CA THR A 195 0.71 -8.06 15.82
C THR A 195 2.02 -7.55 15.22
N LEU A 196 2.32 -7.89 13.96
CA LEU A 196 3.48 -7.35 13.25
C LEU A 196 3.39 -5.82 13.09
N ALA A 197 2.22 -5.27 12.78
CA ALA A 197 2.03 -3.83 12.67
C ALA A 197 2.29 -3.14 14.02
N ASP A 198 1.80 -3.73 15.12
CA ASP A 198 1.98 -3.21 16.48
C ASP A 198 3.47 -3.29 16.89
N GLU A 199 4.17 -4.39 16.62
CA GLU A 199 5.62 -4.51 16.86
C GLU A 199 6.43 -3.49 16.06
N LEU A 200 6.06 -3.22 14.80
CA LEU A 200 6.70 -2.15 14.03
C LEU A 200 6.32 -0.76 14.54
N ALA A 201 5.13 -0.57 15.12
CA ALA A 201 4.76 0.71 15.71
C ALA A 201 5.54 0.97 17.00
N GLU A 202 5.70 -0.04 17.86
CA GLU A 202 6.46 0.06 19.12
C GLU A 202 7.97 0.27 18.90
N ASN A 203 8.53 -0.35 17.86
CA ASN A 203 9.92 -0.14 17.47
C ASN A 203 10.14 1.17 16.70
N SER A 204 9.05 1.87 16.34
CA SER A 204 9.08 3.18 15.71
C SER A 204 8.90 4.28 16.73
N GLY A 205 9.42 5.47 16.43
CA GLY A 205 9.36 6.59 17.36
C GLY A 205 10.72 6.87 17.93
N ILE A 206 11.35 7.89 17.36
CA ILE A 206 12.62 8.38 17.82
C ILE A 206 12.46 9.79 18.30
N ASP A 207 12.98 10.04 19.49
CA ASP A 207 13.22 11.38 19.97
C ASP A 207 14.20 12.07 19.00
N THR A 208 13.68 12.93 18.15
CA THR A 208 14.44 13.79 17.24
C THR A 208 15.30 14.81 17.99
N SER A 209 15.18 14.87 19.32
CA SER A 209 15.88 15.84 20.14
C SER A 209 17.37 15.48 20.32
N LEU A 210 18.22 16.50 20.23
CA LEU A 210 19.61 16.48 20.73
C LEU A 210 19.70 15.94 22.16
N THR A 211 18.64 16.13 22.95
CA THR A 211 18.57 15.58 24.31
C THR A 211 18.57 14.06 24.31
N GLY A 212 17.88 13.40 23.38
CA GLY A 212 17.83 11.93 23.28
C GLY A 212 19.18 11.32 22.89
N TRP A 213 19.91 11.97 21.99
CA TRP A 213 21.29 11.58 21.69
C TRP A 213 22.22 11.80 22.90
N LEU A 214 22.11 12.96 23.58
CA LEU A 214 22.85 13.25 24.80
C LEU A 214 22.52 12.25 25.93
N ASP A 215 21.25 11.85 26.06
CA ASP A 215 20.79 10.87 27.04
C ASP A 215 21.38 9.48 26.74
N SER A 216 21.45 9.08 25.47
CA SER A 216 22.09 7.83 25.04
C SER A 216 23.58 7.79 25.38
N TRP A 217 24.32 8.87 25.10
CA TRP A 217 25.78 8.92 25.26
C TRP A 217 26.22 9.20 26.70
N PHE A 218 25.53 10.08 27.42
CA PHE A 218 25.96 10.55 28.74
C PHE A 218 25.09 9.98 29.87
N GLY A 219 23.93 9.39 29.58
CA GLY A 219 23.04 8.76 30.56
C GLY A 219 22.83 9.64 31.79
N LYS A 220 23.11 9.08 32.96
CA LYS A 220 22.98 9.78 34.26
C LYS A 220 23.90 11.00 34.42
N TRP A 221 24.97 11.12 33.62
CA TRP A 221 25.95 12.21 33.70
C TRP A 221 25.62 13.42 32.84
N LYS A 222 24.54 13.37 32.05
CA LYS A 222 24.12 14.45 31.15
C LYS A 222 24.05 15.81 31.85
N GLY A 223 23.49 15.88 33.05
CA GLY A 223 23.38 17.15 33.78
C GLY A 223 24.74 17.80 34.07
N ARG A 224 25.75 17.01 34.41
CA ARG A 224 27.11 17.52 34.65
C ARG A 224 27.78 17.95 33.34
N VAL A 225 27.63 17.15 32.28
CA VAL A 225 28.23 17.41 30.98
C VAL A 225 27.66 18.68 30.37
N VAL A 226 26.34 18.85 30.41
CA VAL A 226 25.66 20.06 29.92
C VAL A 226 26.12 21.29 30.71
N SER A 227 26.22 21.19 32.04
CA SER A 227 26.68 22.30 32.88
C SER A 227 28.14 22.70 32.60
N ILE A 228 29.02 21.74 32.34
CA ILE A 228 30.42 22.01 32.00
C ILE A 228 30.48 22.68 30.62
N LEU A 229 29.76 22.16 29.63
CA LEU A 229 29.76 22.70 28.27
C LEU A 229 29.24 24.14 28.22
N THR A 230 28.14 24.43 28.93
CA THR A 230 27.59 25.79 28.99
C THR A 230 28.53 26.77 29.69
N SER A 231 29.22 26.33 30.76
CA SER A 231 30.22 27.16 31.43
C SER A 231 31.40 27.51 30.50
N LEU A 232 31.88 26.54 29.71
CA LEU A 232 32.98 26.76 28.77
C LEU A 232 32.58 27.71 27.63
N ILE A 233 31.36 27.57 27.10
CA ILE A 233 30.84 28.47 26.05
C ILE A 233 30.71 29.90 26.57
N MET A 234 30.21 30.09 27.80
CA MET A 234 30.10 31.42 28.41
C MET A 234 31.48 32.07 28.62
N VAL A 235 32.46 31.31 29.11
CA VAL A 235 33.84 31.80 29.29
C VAL A 235 34.49 32.16 27.95
N ALA A 236 34.32 31.30 26.92
CA ALA A 236 34.83 31.57 25.59
C ALA A 236 34.19 32.82 24.97
N GLY A 237 32.87 32.99 25.10
CA GLY A 237 32.16 34.19 24.64
C GLY A 237 32.65 35.46 25.34
N MET A 238 32.92 35.39 26.63
CA MET A 238 33.45 36.50 27.42
C MET A 238 34.89 36.87 26.96
N LEU A 239 35.75 35.89 26.72
CA LEU A 239 37.08 36.08 26.15
C LEU A 239 37.04 36.71 24.75
N VAL A 240 36.11 36.29 23.90
CA VAL A 240 35.93 36.87 22.56
C VAL A 240 35.47 38.33 22.67
N ALA A 241 34.52 38.65 23.54
CA ALA A 241 34.06 40.03 23.77
C ALA A 241 35.18 40.94 24.30
N VAL A 242 35.99 40.45 25.25
CA VAL A 242 37.17 41.16 25.73
C VAL A 242 38.17 41.38 24.58
N GLY A 243 38.41 40.34 23.79
CA GLY A 243 39.34 40.38 22.66
C GLY A 243 38.92 41.32 21.53
N CYS A 244 37.63 41.34 21.17
CA CYS A 244 37.12 42.12 20.05
C CYS A 244 36.70 43.55 20.42
N CYS A 245 36.30 43.81 21.66
CA CYS A 245 35.82 45.13 22.07
C CYS A 245 36.84 45.88 22.93
N ILE A 246 37.49 45.21 23.89
CA ILE A 246 38.34 45.90 24.87
C ILE A 246 39.73 46.16 24.27
N ILE A 247 40.31 45.20 23.57
CA ILE A 247 41.66 45.34 23.01
C ILE A 247 41.75 46.47 21.95
N PRO A 248 40.81 46.63 21.00
CA PRO A 248 40.87 47.74 20.04
C PRO A 248 40.61 49.11 20.69
N CYS A 249 39.70 49.18 21.66
CA CYS A 249 39.40 50.42 22.39
C CYS A 249 40.59 50.91 23.22
N VAL A 250 41.31 50.01 23.89
CA VAL A 250 42.50 50.38 24.66
C VAL A 250 43.65 50.81 23.73
N ARG A 251 43.81 50.16 22.56
CA ARG A 251 44.83 50.56 21.57
C ARG A 251 44.54 51.93 20.95
N GLY A 252 43.27 52.31 20.78
CA GLY A 252 42.87 53.63 20.27
C GLY A 252 42.95 54.76 21.31
N LEU A 253 43.02 54.44 22.61
CA LEU A 253 43.19 55.43 23.70
C LEU A 253 44.66 55.69 24.08
N VAL A 254 45.57 54.80 23.65
CA VAL A 254 47.02 54.89 23.92
C VAL A 254 47.78 55.54 22.76
N GLN A 255 47.11 55.81 21.63
CA GLN A 255 47.61 56.68 20.53
C GLN A 255 47.06 58.09 20.68
#